data_AF-A0A970YZK9-F1
#
_entry.id   AF-A0A970YZK9-F1
#
_cell.length_a   1.000
_cell.length_b   1.000
_cell.length_c   1.000
_cell.angle_alpha   90.00
_cell.angle_beta   90.00
_cell.angle_gamma   90.00
#
_symmetry.space_group_name_H-M   'P 1'
#
loop_
_entity.id
_entity.type
_entity.pdbx_description
1 polymer ?
#
loop_
_entity_poly.entity_id
_entity_poly.type
_entity_poly.pdbx_seq_one_letter_code
_entity_poly.pdbx_strand_id
1 'polypeptide(L)'
;MCGIAGIFRFENNTEDLRTRVIRMTANLAHRGPDAWGTYLSRDIALGHARLSIVDLSMGHQPMEAEDYVIAYNGEVYNYIELRQELEQLGVVFTTHSDTEVVMKAYKVWGKNA
;
A
#
# COMPACT_ATOMS: atom_id res chain seq x y z
N MET A 1 2.58 -6.16 -13.35
CA MET A 1 1.71 -6.13 -12.15
C MET A 1 2.59 -6.13 -10.92
N CYS A 2 2.47 -5.18 -10.00
CA CYS A 2 3.22 -5.08 -8.74
C CYS A 2 3.29 -6.38 -7.92
N GLY A 3 4.24 -6.47 -6.99
CA GLY A 3 4.35 -7.53 -5.98
C GLY A 3 4.15 -7.00 -4.56
N ILE A 4 3.53 -7.79 -3.69
CA ILE A 4 3.31 -7.47 -2.27
C ILE A 4 3.90 -8.59 -1.41
N ALA A 5 4.58 -8.22 -0.33
CA ALA A 5 5.00 -9.10 0.74
C ALA A 5 4.52 -8.53 2.08
N GLY A 6 4.17 -9.41 3.02
CA GLY A 6 3.73 -8.99 4.35
C GLY A 6 4.03 -10.04 5.41
N ILE A 7 4.39 -9.57 6.60
CA ILE A 7 4.59 -10.39 7.79
C ILE A 7 3.83 -9.73 8.93
N PHE A 8 2.94 -10.48 9.57
CA PHE A 8 2.34 -10.13 10.85
C PHE A 8 2.82 -11.12 11.89
N ARG A 9 3.32 -10.63 13.02
CA ARG A 9 3.96 -11.42 14.07
C ARG A 9 3.15 -11.35 15.36
N PHE A 10 3.03 -12.49 16.04
CA PHE A 10 2.52 -12.56 17.40
C PHE A 10 3.65 -12.36 18.42
N GLU A 11 3.31 -11.87 19.61
CA GLU A 11 4.27 -11.61 20.69
C GLU A 11 5.19 -12.82 20.97
N ASN A 12 6.46 -12.55 21.32
CA ASN A 12 7.54 -13.51 21.65
C ASN A 12 8.35 -14.13 20.50
N ASN A 13 8.22 -13.65 19.26
CA ASN A 13 9.11 -14.08 18.16
C ASN A 13 10.27 -13.07 17.96
N THR A 14 11.52 -13.53 18.07
CA THR A 14 12.77 -12.72 17.95
C THR A 14 13.25 -12.53 16.51
N GLU A 15 12.49 -12.98 15.53
CA GLU A 15 12.89 -12.98 14.13
C GLU A 15 13.04 -11.57 13.56
N ASP A 16 14.04 -11.40 12.70
CA ASP A 16 14.33 -10.13 12.03
C ASP A 16 13.34 -9.90 10.88
N LEU A 17 12.24 -9.20 11.20
CA LEU A 17 11.19 -8.83 10.26
C LEU A 17 11.73 -8.01 9.07
N ARG A 18 12.71 -7.13 9.31
CA ARG A 18 13.30 -6.27 8.28
C ARG A 18 13.98 -7.12 7.22
N THR A 19 14.90 -7.99 7.63
CA THR A 19 15.64 -8.84 6.70
C THR A 19 14.70 -9.75 5.92
N ARG A 20 13.68 -10.32 6.58
CA ARG A 20 12.72 -11.21 5.92
C ARG A 20 11.87 -10.50 4.88
N VAL A 21 11.28 -9.35 5.23
CA VAL A 21 10.42 -8.65 4.28
C VAL A 21 11.21 -8.17 3.07
N ILE A 22 12.44 -7.68 3.25
CA ILE A 22 13.33 -7.27 2.15
C ILE A 22 13.60 -8.45 1.20
N ARG A 23 13.93 -9.64 1.75
CA ARG A 23 14.16 -10.84 0.93
C ARG A 23 12.90 -11.30 0.20
N MET A 24 11.74 -11.25 0.86
CA MET A 24 10.46 -11.57 0.23
C MET A 24 10.14 -10.61 -0.92
N THR A 25 10.32 -9.31 -0.72
CA THR A 25 10.11 -8.28 -1.74
C THR A 25 11.10 -8.40 -2.89
N ALA A 26 12.37 -8.72 -2.63
CA ALA A 26 13.38 -8.91 -3.68
C ALA A 26 13.02 -10.06 -4.63
N ASN A 27 12.45 -11.16 -4.12
CA ASN A 27 11.95 -12.26 -4.96
C ASN A 27 10.79 -11.85 -5.87
N LEU A 28 10.13 -10.72 -5.59
CA LEU A 28 9.04 -10.15 -6.36
C LEU A 28 9.49 -9.02 -7.30
N ALA A 29 10.80 -8.71 -7.40
CA ALA A 29 11.30 -7.60 -8.22
C ALA A 29 10.89 -7.70 -9.70
N HIS A 30 10.81 -8.91 -10.26
CA HIS A 30 10.38 -9.15 -11.64
C HIS A 30 8.94 -8.70 -11.94
N ARG A 31 8.10 -8.54 -10.89
CA ARG A 31 6.72 -8.07 -11.00
C ARG A 31 6.62 -6.54 -11.03
N GLY A 32 7.52 -5.87 -10.34
CA GLY A 32 7.55 -4.42 -10.20
C GLY A 32 8.99 -3.89 -10.24
N PRO A 33 9.55 -3.70 -11.45
CA PRO A 33 10.95 -3.32 -11.62
C PRO A 33 11.22 -1.82 -11.40
N ASP A 34 10.17 -0.98 -11.32
CA ASP A 34 10.33 0.48 -11.37
C ASP A 34 10.67 1.08 -10.00
N ALA A 35 10.09 0.53 -8.93
CA ALA A 35 10.37 0.96 -7.57
C ALA A 35 10.13 -0.17 -6.58
N TRP A 36 10.67 -0.02 -5.37
CA TRP A 36 10.39 -0.91 -4.26
C TRP A 36 10.38 -0.13 -2.95
N GLY A 37 9.73 -0.69 -1.94
CA GLY A 37 9.64 -0.08 -0.62
C GLY A 37 9.28 -1.09 0.46
N THR A 38 9.55 -0.74 1.71
CA THR A 38 9.17 -1.54 2.86
C THR A 38 8.68 -0.64 3.99
N TYR A 39 7.65 -1.08 4.69
CA TYR A 39 7.19 -0.51 5.96
C TYR A 39 7.52 -1.48 7.10
N LEU A 40 7.94 -0.94 8.24
CA LEU A 40 8.31 -1.72 9.42
C LEU A 40 7.73 -1.07 10.67
N SER A 41 7.06 -1.90 11.48
CA SER A 41 6.62 -1.59 12.83
C SER A 41 7.12 -2.66 13.80
N ARG A 42 6.67 -2.61 15.06
CA ARG A 42 7.01 -3.61 16.07
C ARG A 42 6.63 -5.03 15.63
N ASP A 43 5.42 -5.22 15.11
CA ASP A 43 4.87 -6.57 14.86
C ASP A 43 4.45 -6.79 13.41
N ILE A 44 4.61 -5.78 12.55
CA ILE A 44 4.21 -5.80 11.15
C ILE A 44 5.38 -5.36 10.27
N ALA A 45 5.60 -6.09 9.18
CA ALA A 45 6.45 -5.68 8.08
C ALA A 45 5.70 -5.83 6.76
N LEU A 46 5.70 -4.79 5.93
CA LEU A 46 5.14 -4.82 4.57
C LEU A 46 6.23 -4.48 3.57
N GLY A 47 6.13 -5.04 2.38
CA GLY A 47 7.03 -4.75 1.28
C GLY A 47 6.29 -4.73 -0.04
N HIS A 48 6.75 -3.88 -0.95
CA HIS A 48 6.12 -3.69 -2.24
C HIS A 48 7.18 -3.57 -3.34
N ALA A 49 6.93 -4.21 -4.48
CA ALA A 49 7.66 -4.05 -5.72
C ALA A 49 6.69 -3.47 -6.75
N ARG A 50 6.96 -2.27 -7.25
CA ARG A 50 6.02 -1.47 -8.04
C ARG A 50 6.33 -1.52 -9.53
N LEU A 51 5.29 -1.80 -10.32
CA LEU A 51 5.23 -1.43 -11.73
C LEU A 51 4.36 -0.17 -11.82
N SER A 52 4.92 0.92 -12.30
CA SER A 52 4.31 2.24 -12.30
C SER A 52 3.44 2.41 -13.52
N ILE A 53 2.12 2.28 -13.36
CA ILE A 53 1.14 2.45 -14.45
C ILE A 53 0.34 3.75 -14.25
N VAL A 54 -0.25 3.94 -13.06
CA VAL A 54 -0.99 5.14 -12.66
C VAL A 54 -0.17 5.95 -11.66
N ASP A 55 -0.12 7.28 -11.85
CA ASP A 55 0.64 8.25 -11.03
C ASP A 55 2.13 7.89 -10.89
N LEU A 56 2.94 8.24 -11.89
CA LEU A 56 4.34 7.84 -11.99
C LEU A 56 5.22 8.42 -10.87
N SER A 57 4.84 9.54 -10.26
CA SER A 57 5.70 10.28 -9.32
C SER A 57 5.32 10.15 -7.85
N MET A 58 4.03 9.95 -7.50
CA MET A 58 3.58 9.99 -6.10
C MET A 58 3.02 8.67 -5.56
N GLY A 59 2.94 7.62 -6.39
CA GLY A 59 2.41 6.31 -6.00
C GLY A 59 3.38 5.40 -5.25
N HIS A 60 4.27 5.94 -4.40
CA HIS A 60 5.21 5.12 -3.61
C HIS A 60 4.47 4.19 -2.65
N GLN A 61 4.93 2.94 -2.55
CA GLN A 61 4.32 1.92 -1.71
C GLN A 61 5.36 1.12 -0.91
N PRO A 62 5.04 0.63 0.31
CA PRO A 62 3.77 0.82 1.02
C PRO A 62 3.43 2.28 1.31
N MET A 63 2.17 2.67 1.06
CA MET A 63 1.69 4.03 1.25
C MET A 63 1.23 4.18 2.71
N GLU A 64 1.74 5.20 3.38
CA GLU A 64 1.39 5.53 4.76
C GLU A 64 0.50 6.78 4.77
N ALA A 65 -0.63 6.72 5.49
CA ALA A 65 -1.42 7.90 5.78
C ALA A 65 -2.09 7.79 7.14
N GLU A 66 -1.81 8.75 8.01
CA GLU A 66 -2.35 8.82 9.37
C GLU A 66 -2.06 7.51 10.12
N ASP A 67 -3.09 6.75 10.50
CA ASP A 67 -2.98 5.49 11.24
C ASP A 67 -2.94 4.24 10.34
N TYR A 68 -2.88 4.40 9.01
CA TYR A 68 -2.97 3.30 8.06
C TYR A 68 -1.74 3.18 7.18
N VAL A 69 -1.41 1.92 6.84
CA VAL A 69 -0.40 1.58 5.85
C VAL A 69 -0.97 0.56 4.89
N ILE A 70 -0.80 0.80 3.59
CA ILE A 70 -1.30 -0.07 2.52
C ILE A 70 -0.19 -0.47 1.54
N ALA A 71 -0.18 -1.75 1.15
CA ALA A 71 0.53 -2.24 -0.02
C ALA A 71 -0.51 -2.86 -0.96
N TYR A 72 -0.61 -2.34 -2.17
CA TYR A 72 -1.69 -2.59 -3.12
C TYR A 72 -1.13 -3.01 -4.49
N ASN A 73 -1.71 -4.06 -5.06
CA ASN A 73 -1.42 -4.54 -6.39
C ASN A 73 -2.74 -4.68 -7.12
N GLY A 74 -3.03 -3.72 -7.98
CA GLY A 74 -4.26 -3.64 -8.74
C GLY A 74 -4.40 -2.26 -9.33
N GLU A 75 -5.54 -2.03 -9.95
CA GLU A 75 -5.98 -0.74 -10.46
C GLU A 75 -7.47 -0.61 -10.12
N VAL A 76 -7.86 0.48 -9.46
CA VAL A 76 -9.28 0.79 -9.26
C VAL A 76 -9.76 1.66 -10.41
N TYR A 77 -10.47 1.08 -11.37
CA TYR A 77 -10.86 1.80 -12.59
C TYR A 77 -11.79 2.99 -12.34
N ASN A 78 -12.68 2.88 -11.36
CA ASN A 78 -13.64 3.93 -10.98
C ASN A 78 -13.13 4.82 -9.82
N TYR A 79 -11.80 4.94 -9.66
CA TYR A 79 -11.23 5.72 -8.56
C TYR A 79 -11.56 7.22 -8.64
N ILE A 80 -11.89 7.74 -9.82
CA ILE A 80 -12.29 9.14 -10.01
C ILE A 80 -13.66 9.39 -9.40
N GLU A 81 -14.63 8.52 -9.69
CA GLU A 81 -15.99 8.57 -9.15
C GLU A 81 -15.98 8.35 -7.64
N LEU A 82 -15.23 7.36 -7.16
CA LEU A 82 -15.07 7.08 -5.74
C LEU A 82 -14.38 8.23 -5.00
N ARG A 83 -13.36 8.86 -5.62
CA ARG A 83 -12.73 10.07 -5.06
C ARG A 83 -13.77 11.18 -4.86
N GLN A 84 -14.61 11.44 -5.86
CA GLN A 84 -15.63 12.48 -5.76
C GLN A 84 -16.63 12.19 -4.64
N GLU A 85 -17.06 10.93 -4.49
CA GLU A 85 -17.94 10.51 -3.39
C GLU A 85 -17.28 10.73 -2.03
N LEU A 86 -16.00 10.36 -1.87
CA LEU A 86 -15.24 10.55 -0.64
C LEU A 86 -14.99 12.03 -0.33
N GLU A 87 -14.71 12.86 -1.34
CA GLU A 87 -14.57 14.31 -1.19
C GLU A 87 -15.87 14.96 -0.69
N GLN A 88 -17.04 14.49 -1.15
CA GLN A 88 -18.34 14.93 -0.64
C GLN A 88 -18.56 14.58 0.83
N LEU A 89 -17.89 13.52 1.31
CA LEU A 89 -17.87 13.12 2.72
C LEU A 89 -16.78 13.85 3.53
N GLY A 90 -16.06 14.80 2.93
CA GLY A 90 -15.05 15.62 3.59
C GLY A 90 -13.64 15.01 3.61
N VAL A 91 -13.38 13.97 2.81
CA VAL A 91 -12.04 13.37 2.69
C VAL A 91 -11.11 14.27 1.89
N VAL A 92 -9.88 14.43 2.38
CA VAL A 92 -8.81 15.14 1.68
C VAL A 92 -7.80 14.14 1.12
N PHE A 93 -7.46 14.32 -0.17
CA PHE A 93 -6.46 13.54 -0.91
C PHE A 93 -5.15 14.31 -1.06
N THR A 94 -4.04 13.60 -1.08
CA THR A 94 -2.67 14.14 -1.18
C THR A 94 -1.94 13.72 -2.45
N THR A 95 -2.43 12.71 -3.14
CA THR A 95 -1.90 12.17 -4.40
C THR A 95 -3.00 12.09 -5.45
N HIS A 96 -2.66 11.65 -6.67
CA HIS A 96 -3.62 11.28 -7.70
C HIS A 96 -3.72 9.75 -7.86
N SER A 97 -3.10 8.98 -6.95
CA SER A 97 -3.12 7.52 -7.01
C SER A 97 -4.47 6.95 -6.60
N ASP A 98 -4.92 5.97 -7.36
CA ASP A 98 -6.04 5.08 -7.03
C ASP A 98 -5.82 4.32 -5.70
N THR A 99 -4.58 4.03 -5.33
CA THR A 99 -4.24 3.38 -4.05
C THR A 99 -4.66 4.25 -2.85
N GLU A 100 -4.52 5.58 -2.95
CA GLU A 100 -4.99 6.47 -1.89
C GLU A 100 -6.52 6.43 -1.76
N VAL A 101 -7.23 6.29 -2.88
CA VAL A 101 -8.70 6.10 -2.89
C VAL A 101 -9.09 4.84 -2.14
N VAL A 102 -8.42 3.71 -2.38
CA VAL A 102 -8.66 2.45 -1.64
C VAL A 102 -8.47 2.65 -0.13
N MET A 103 -7.36 3.26 0.27
CA MET A 103 -7.05 3.46 1.68
C MET A 103 -8.06 4.39 2.37
N LYS A 104 -8.41 5.50 1.72
CA LYS A 104 -9.38 6.47 2.28
C LYS A 104 -10.81 5.91 2.26
N ALA A 105 -11.19 5.12 1.25
CA ALA A 105 -12.46 4.39 1.22
C ALA A 105 -12.57 3.45 2.43
N TYR A 106 -11.54 2.64 2.69
CA TYR A 106 -11.51 1.77 3.87
C TYR A 106 -11.61 2.56 5.19
N LYS A 107 -10.99 3.74 5.27
CA LYS A 107 -11.10 4.60 6.46
C LYS A 107 -12.53 5.11 6.70
N VAL A 108 -13.27 5.45 5.64
CA VAL A 108 -14.62 6.01 5.74
C VAL A 108 -15.70 4.92 5.86
N TRP A 109 -15.61 3.87 5.04
CA TRP A 109 -16.64 2.82 4.91
C TRP A 109 -16.28 1.52 5.63
N GLY A 110 -15.04 1.37 6.11
CA GLY A 110 -14.58 0.19 6.82
C GLY A 110 -14.64 -1.06 5.94
N LYS A 111 -15.20 -2.14 6.49
CA LYS A 111 -15.32 -3.44 5.80
C LYS A 111 -16.32 -3.44 4.64
N ASN A 112 -17.11 -2.38 4.50
CA ASN A 112 -18.08 -2.21 3.41
C ASN A 112 -17.51 -1.34 2.29
N ALA A 113 -16.24 -0.97 2.37
CA ALA A 113 -15.54 -0.26 1.30
C ALA A 113 -15.40 -1.13 0.04
#